data_AF-A0A2U3AN07-F1
#
_entry.id   AF-A0A2U3AN07-F1
#
_cell.length_a   1.000
_cell.length_b   1.000
_cell.length_c   1.000
_cell.angle_alpha   90.00
_cell.angle_beta   90.00
_cell.angle_gamma   90.00
#
_symmetry.space_group_name_H-M   'P 1'
#
loop_
_entity.id
_entity.type
_entity.pdbx_description
1 polymer ?
#
loop_
_entity_poly.entity_id
_entity_poly.type
_entity_poly.pdbx_seq_one_letter_code
_entity_poly.pdbx_strand_id
1 'polypeptide(L)' 'MSGVTLPKALAIDAYKRETNAGEFQLIIANAETHEPIAILPNRRKDTIKRYLQRFGDQVEIVVMDRNQ' A
#
# COMPACT_ATOMS: atom_id res chain seq x y z
N MET A 1 15.29 -3.02 -16.65
CA MET A 1 15.04 -2.73 -15.21
C MET A 1 14.17 -3.86 -14.71
N SER A 2 14.62 -4.66 -13.75
CA SER A 2 13.76 -5.64 -13.07
C SER A 2 12.71 -4.85 -12.30
N GLY A 3 11.52 -4.68 -12.89
CA GLY A 3 10.40 -4.03 -12.22
C GLY A 3 10.07 -4.78 -10.93
N VAL A 4 9.76 -4.04 -9.87
CA VAL A 4 9.22 -4.66 -8.66
C VAL A 4 7.84 -5.21 -9.01
N THR A 5 7.74 -6.53 -9.00
CA THR A 5 6.57 -7.33 -9.35
C THR A 5 5.77 -7.53 -8.07
N LEU A 6 4.65 -6.81 -7.90
CA LEU A 6 3.80 -6.90 -6.69
C LEU A 6 3.07 -8.25 -6.61
N PRO A 7 2.92 -8.88 -5.43
CA PRO A 7 2.17 -10.14 -5.33
C PRO A 7 0.70 -9.96 -5.73
N LYS A 8 0.03 -11.06 -6.05
CA LYS A 8 -1.39 -11.08 -6.44
C LYS A 8 -2.31 -10.54 -5.35
N ALA A 9 -1.94 -10.72 -4.08
CA ALA A 9 -2.70 -10.26 -2.93
C ALA A 9 -1.87 -9.27 -2.09
N LEU A 10 -2.43 -8.08 -1.86
CA LEU A 10 -1.83 -7.04 -1.02
C LEU A 10 -2.67 -6.81 0.23
N ALA A 11 -1.99 -6.60 1.35
CA ALA A 11 -2.56 -6.03 2.56
C ALA A 11 -2.16 -4.56 2.67
N ILE A 12 -3.12 -3.67 2.94
CA ILE A 12 -2.89 -2.24 3.16
C ILE A 12 -3.46 -1.85 4.51
N ASP A 13 -2.63 -1.28 5.38
CA ASP A 13 -3.05 -0.85 6.70
C ASP A 13 -2.48 0.53 7.06
N ALA A 14 -3.19 1.23 7.96
CA ALA A 14 -2.77 2.50 8.50
C ALA A 14 -1.66 2.31 9.54
N TYR A 15 -0.52 2.93 9.28
CA TYR A 15 0.58 3.01 10.22
C TYR A 15 0.72 4.45 10.71
N LYS A 16 0.48 4.67 12.01
CA LYS A 16 0.65 5.97 12.65
C LYS A 16 2.13 6.20 12.94
N ARG A 17 2.68 7.26 12.36
CA ARG A 17 4.04 7.73 12.65
C ARG A 17 3.98 9.22 12.90
N GLU A 18 4.62 9.71 13.95
CA GLU A 18 4.77 11.15 14.17
C GLU A 18 5.69 11.71 13.07
N THR A 19 5.07 12.24 12.01
CA THR A 19 5.78 12.88 10.92
C THR A 19 5.09 14.18 10.53
N ASN A 20 5.87 15.16 10.09
CA ASN A 20 5.36 16.46 9.62
C ASN A 20 4.51 16.36 8.32
N ALA A 21 4.34 15.16 7.75
CA ALA A 21 3.67 14.91 6.47
C ALA A 21 2.18 14.51 6.60
N GLY A 22 1.66 14.40 7.82
CA GLY A 22 0.28 13.99 8.13
C GLY A 22 0.24 12.86 9.16
N GLU A 23 -0.90 12.71 9.85
CA GLU A 23 -1.05 11.79 10.99
C GLU A 23 -0.96 10.30 10.65
N PHE A 24 -1.15 9.91 9.39
CA PHE A 24 -1.24 8.50 8.98
C PHE A 24 -0.50 8.24 7.68
N GLN A 25 0.45 7.31 7.71
CA GLN A 25 1.03 6.68 6.53
C GLN A 25 0.33 5.33 6.30
N LEU A 26 0.51 4.74 5.10
CA LEU A 26 0.04 3.38 4.84
C LEU A 26 1.21 2.45 4.67
N ILE A 27 1.14 1.26 5.26
CA ILE A 27 2.03 0.15 4.92
C ILE A 27 1.33 -0.74 3.90
N ILE A 28 2.07 -1.16 2.88
CA ILE A 28 1.67 -2.17 1.91
C ILE A 28 2.53 -3.39 2.17
N ALA A 29 1.91 -4.54 2.35
CA ALA A 29 2.58 -5.82 2.57
C ALA A 29 2.06 -6.89 1.63
N ASN A 30 2.86 -7.93 1.43
CA ASN A 30 2.40 -9.17 0.82
C ASN A 30 1.36 -9.80 1.76
N ALA A 31 0.15 -10.07 1.27
CA ALA A 31 -0.92 -10.62 2.10
C ALA A 31 -0.68 -12.09 2.50
N GLU A 32 0.20 -12.81 1.81
CA GLU A 32 0.52 -14.22 2.09
C GLU A 32 1.76 -14.36 2.99
N THR A 33 2.84 -13.62 2.68
CA THR A 33 4.12 -13.73 3.42
C THR A 33 4.23 -12.75 4.59
N HIS A 34 3.33 -11.76 4.66
CA HIS A 34 3.35 -10.64 5.62
C HIS A 34 4.58 -9.72 5.50
N GLU A 35 5.37 -9.87 4.44
CA GLU A 35 6.56 -9.05 4.23
C GLU A 35 6.18 -7.63 3.79
N PRO A 36 6.80 -6.58 4.36
CA PRO A 36 6.54 -5.21 3.96
C PRO A 36 7.11 -4.93 2.57
N ILE A 37 6.31 -4.27 1.73
CA ILE A 37 6.66 -3.93 0.34
C ILE A 37 6.92 -2.43 0.21
N ALA A 38 6.03 -1.60 0.73
CA ALA A 38 6.10 -0.16 0.56
C ALA A 38 5.42 0.60 1.70
N ILE A 39 5.82 1.86 1.88
CA ILE A 39 5.14 2.82 2.75
C ILE A 39 4.65 3.98 1.88
N LEU A 40 3.35 4.26 1.91
CA LEU A 40 2.77 5.42 1.24
C LEU A 40 2.67 6.61 2.21
N PRO A 41 2.86 7.84 1.72
CA PRO A 41 2.94 9.02 2.57
C PRO A 41 1.62 9.39 3.25
N ASN A 42 0.48 8.90 2.75
CA ASN A 42 -0.83 9.16 3.34
C ASN A 42 -1.90 8.19 2.81
N ARG A 43 -3.03 8.14 3.52
CA ARG A 43 -4.22 7.35 3.16
C ARG A 43 -5.13 7.96 2.09
N ARG A 44 -4.73 9.03 1.40
CA ARG A 44 -5.60 9.67 0.40
C ARG A 44 -5.83 8.72 -0.77
N LYS A 45 -7.07 8.62 -1.23
CA LYS A 45 -7.48 7.81 -2.39
C LYS A 45 -6.55 7.99 -3.58
N ASP A 46 -6.17 9.23 -3.91
CA ASP A 46 -5.30 9.51 -5.06
C ASP A 46 -3.88 8.97 -4.89
N THR A 47 -3.36 8.93 -3.67
CA THR A 47 -2.05 8.35 -3.35
C THR A 47 -2.06 6.85 -3.59
N ILE A 48 -3.08 6.16 -3.08
CA ILE A 48 -3.28 4.71 -3.26
C ILE A 48 -3.48 4.40 -4.75
N LYS A 49 -4.36 5.15 -5.42
CA LYS A 49 -4.67 4.98 -6.86
C LYS A 49 -3.41 5.11 -7.72
N ARG A 50 -2.61 6.16 -7.52
CA ARG A 50 -1.36 6.37 -8.28
C ARG A 50 -0.36 5.23 -8.09
N TYR A 51 -0.27 4.68 -6.88
CA TYR A 51 0.61 3.55 -6.61
C TYR A 51 0.14 2.29 -7.35
N LEU A 52 -1.14 1.92 -7.21
CA LEU A 52 -1.71 0.73 -7.86
C LEU A 52 -1.69 0.85 -9.39
N GLN A 53 -1.91 2.04 -9.96
CA GLN A 53 -1.79 2.27 -11.41
C GLN A 53 -0.36 2.11 -11.95
N ARG A 54 0.66 2.26 -11.09
CA ARG A 54 2.07 2.19 -11.50
C ARG A 54 2.67 0.80 -11.34
N PHE A 55 2.20 0.04 -10.35
CA PHE A 55 2.84 -1.21 -9.93
C PHE A 55 1.87 -2.40 -9.83
N GLY A 56 0.56 -2.16 -9.94
CA GLY A 56 -0.49 -3.12 -9.59
C GLY A 56 -0.99 -3.99 -10.73
N ASP A 57 -0.30 -4.05 -11.88
CA ASP A 57 -0.79 -4.70 -13.10
C ASP A 57 -1.22 -6.17 -12.92
N GLN A 58 -0.65 -6.88 -11.95
CA GLN A 58 -0.95 -8.28 -11.62
C GLN A 58 -1.60 -8.48 -10.25
N VAL A 59 -1.93 -7.38 -9.55
CA VAL A 59 -2.62 -7.43 -8.27
C VAL A 59 -4.09 -7.77 -8.54
N GLU A 60 -4.56 -8.86 -7.94
CA GLU A 60 -5.93 -9.35 -8.09
C GLU A 60 -6.79 -8.94 -6.88
N ILE A 61 -6.21 -8.90 -5.68
CA ILE A 61 -6.92 -8.63 -4.43
C ILE A 61 -6.15 -7.63 -3.58
N VAL A 62 -6.88 -6.65 -3.04
CA VAL A 62 -6.41 -5.75 -1.99
C VAL A 62 -7.30 -5.91 -0.76
N VAL A 63 -6.71 -6.32 0.35
CA VAL A 63 -7.35 -6.30 1.67
C VAL A 63 -6.92 -5.01 2.35
N MET A 64 -7.86 -4.14 2.68
CA MET A 64 -7.59 -2.86 3.32
C MET A 64 -8.63 -2.59 4.41
N ASP A 65 -8.17 -2.08 5.56
CA ASP A 65 -9.08 -1.57 6.57
C ASP A 65 -9.82 -0.33 6.06
N ARG A 66 -11.15 -0.43 6.01
CA ARG A 66 -12.00 0.65 5.52
C ARG A 66 -12.36 1.56 6.68
N ASN A 67 -11.55 2.58 6.90
CA ASN A 67 -11.98 3.73 7.67
C ASN A 67 -13.00 4.52 6.82
N GLN A 68 -14.26 4.55 7.27
CA GLN A 68 -15.30 5.41 6.68
C GLN A 68 -14.93 6.89 6.81
#